data_AF-A0A411ZWZ4-F1
#
_entry.id   AF-A0A411ZWZ4-F1
#
_cell.length_a   1.000
_cell.length_b   1.000
_cell.length_c   1.000
_cell.angle_alpha   90.00
_cell.angle_beta   90.00
_cell.angle_gamma   90.00
#
_symmetry.space_group_name_H-M   'P 1'
#
loop_
_entity.id
_entity.type
_entity.pdbx_description
1 polymer ?
#
loop_
_entity_poly.entity_id
_entity_poly.type
_entity_poly.pdbx_seq_one_letter_code
_entity_poly.pdbx_strand_id
1 'polypeptide(L)'
;MSLYGHTYININSLKRWVNSLSVDEIQSVDVGGYNLEIKDETKELLELQLQGFSECINRMHEGDDWRKYEGIISHAFYNAFIRLDNSSIRMGDFYECLIEPSNLKTYKKIIKGFDYLDIGAIHMKDSAGNAVASIGEKSDLIWEVFYGYFVNENEDGSIDHVYSNHEKYLSIQLFNVEALSKEEIVARVDEILLHVSMVSVQ
;
A
#
# COMPACT_ATOMS: atom_id res chain seq x y z
N MET A 1 -8.08 -4.56 -17.06
CA MET A 1 -7.76 -5.26 -15.79
C MET A 1 -6.93 -4.29 -14.96
N SER A 2 -7.39 -3.86 -13.78
CA SER A 2 -6.65 -2.91 -12.94
C SER A 2 -5.27 -3.52 -12.63
N LEU A 3 -4.19 -2.83 -13.00
CA LEU A 3 -2.86 -3.23 -12.56
C LEU A 3 -2.81 -3.02 -11.05
N TYR A 4 -2.93 -4.08 -10.28
CA TYR A 4 -2.60 -4.03 -8.87
C TYR A 4 -1.10 -3.78 -8.75
N GLY A 5 -0.70 -2.52 -8.54
CA GLY A 5 0.69 -2.08 -8.65
C GLY A 5 1.66 -2.83 -7.74
N HIS A 6 1.22 -3.18 -6.53
CA HIS A 6 1.98 -3.98 -5.56
C HIS A 6 2.42 -5.36 -6.08
N THR A 7 1.80 -5.87 -7.16
CA THR A 7 2.17 -7.14 -7.79
C THR A 7 3.42 -7.04 -8.65
N TYR A 8 3.84 -5.82 -9.00
CA TYR A 8 5.00 -5.53 -9.85
C TYR A 8 6.20 -4.96 -9.08
N ILE A 9 6.20 -5.12 -7.74
CA ILE A 9 7.34 -4.72 -6.90
C ILE A 9 8.62 -5.36 -7.41
N ASN A 10 9.67 -4.56 -7.60
CA ASN A 10 10.95 -5.07 -8.08
C ASN A 10 11.58 -5.99 -7.03
N ILE A 11 11.90 -7.23 -7.39
CA ILE A 11 12.44 -8.23 -6.45
C ILE A 11 13.77 -7.77 -5.84
N ASN A 12 14.64 -7.10 -6.58
CA ASN A 12 15.89 -6.61 -6.02
C ASN A 12 15.67 -5.46 -5.04
N SER A 13 14.70 -4.58 -5.32
CA SER A 13 14.28 -3.54 -4.37
C SER A 13 13.63 -4.14 -3.13
N LEU A 14 12.79 -5.16 -3.29
CA LEU A 14 12.18 -5.88 -2.17
C LEU A 14 13.22 -6.56 -1.27
N LYS A 15 14.22 -7.20 -1.86
CA LYS A 15 15.36 -7.79 -1.13
C LYS A 15 16.15 -6.74 -0.36
N ARG A 16 16.47 -5.60 -0.97
CA ARG A 16 17.17 -4.51 -0.26
C ARG A 16 16.34 -3.97 0.88
N TRP A 17 15.05 -3.75 0.65
CA TRP A 17 14.13 -3.24 1.66
C TRP A 17 14.01 -4.20 2.84
N VAL A 18 13.70 -5.48 2.63
CA VAL A 18 13.50 -6.42 3.75
C VAL A 18 14.77 -6.59 4.60
N ASN A 19 15.95 -6.53 3.97
CA ASN A 19 17.23 -6.61 4.67
C ASN A 19 17.63 -5.32 5.41
N SER A 20 16.91 -4.21 5.18
CA SER A 20 17.11 -2.95 5.88
C SER A 20 16.23 -2.78 7.13
N LEU A 21 15.24 -3.66 7.31
CA LEU A 21 14.28 -3.57 8.42
C LEU A 21 14.91 -4.05 9.73
N SER A 22 14.48 -3.45 10.84
CA SER A 22 14.81 -3.88 12.20
C SER A 22 13.63 -3.64 13.13
N VAL A 23 13.47 -4.51 14.13
CA VAL A 23 12.45 -4.39 15.19
C VAL A 23 12.92 -3.48 16.33
N ASP A 24 14.23 -3.17 16.40
CA ASP A 24 14.84 -2.58 17.60
C ASP A 24 14.29 -1.21 18.00
N GLU A 25 13.86 -0.41 17.02
CA GLU A 25 13.34 0.94 17.25
C GLU A 25 11.81 0.97 17.44
N ILE A 26 11.13 -0.19 17.33
CA ILE A 26 9.66 -0.27 17.36
C ILE A 26 9.18 -0.45 18.80
N GLN A 27 8.53 0.59 19.33
CA GLN A 27 7.98 0.59 20.70
C GLN A 27 6.50 0.22 20.75
N SER A 28 5.74 0.61 19.74
CA SER A 28 4.32 0.28 19.64
C SER A 28 3.87 0.33 18.18
N VAL A 29 2.79 -0.38 17.87
CA VAL A 29 2.16 -0.40 16.54
C VAL A 29 0.67 -0.15 16.68
N ASP A 30 0.13 0.74 15.86
CA ASP A 30 -1.32 1.00 15.82
C ASP A 30 -1.99 -0.05 14.92
N VAL A 31 -2.87 -0.86 15.49
CA VAL A 31 -3.61 -1.92 14.79
C VAL A 31 -5.09 -1.62 14.91
N GLY A 32 -5.70 -1.04 13.87
CA GLY A 32 -7.12 -0.72 13.85
C GLY A 32 -7.54 0.33 14.88
N GLY A 33 -6.64 1.26 15.26
CA GLY A 33 -6.89 2.24 16.32
C GLY A 33 -6.52 1.77 17.72
N TYR A 34 -6.07 0.52 17.87
CA TYR A 34 -5.51 -0.01 19.10
C TYR A 34 -3.98 0.08 19.08
N ASN A 35 -3.41 0.84 20.01
CA ASN A 35 -1.96 0.93 20.15
C ASN A 35 -1.41 -0.31 20.89
N LEU A 36 -0.89 -1.27 20.13
CA LEU A 36 -0.23 -2.46 20.64
C LEU A 36 1.20 -2.11 21.07
N GLU A 37 1.46 -2.15 22.36
CA GLU A 37 2.81 -2.02 22.93
C GLU A 37 3.66 -3.25 22.59
N ILE A 38 4.87 -3.02 22.07
CA ILE A 38 5.82 -4.09 21.74
C ILE A 38 6.61 -4.47 23.00
N LYS A 39 6.15 -5.54 23.66
CA LYS A 39 6.84 -6.18 24.79
C LYS A 39 7.73 -7.32 24.32
N ASP A 40 8.57 -7.87 25.19
CA ASP A 40 9.54 -8.92 24.86
C ASP A 40 8.96 -10.07 24.02
N GLU A 41 7.81 -10.63 24.41
CA GLU A 41 7.15 -11.73 23.68
C GLU A 41 6.65 -11.31 22.28
N THR A 42 6.09 -10.10 22.16
CA THR A 42 5.63 -9.56 20.86
C THR A 42 6.80 -9.17 19.97
N LYS A 43 7.89 -8.67 20.58
CA LYS A 43 9.14 -8.34 19.89
C LYS A 43 9.76 -9.61 19.31
N GLU A 44 9.89 -10.67 20.10
CA GLU A 44 10.40 -11.97 19.66
C GLU A 44 9.58 -12.54 18.50
N LEU A 45 8.24 -12.45 18.58
CA LEU A 45 7.38 -12.89 17.48
C LEU A 45 7.61 -12.06 16.20
N LEU A 46 7.70 -10.73 16.30
CA LEU A 46 7.97 -9.87 15.15
C LEU A 46 9.36 -10.12 14.55
N GLU A 47 10.37 -10.38 15.38
CA GLU A 47 11.72 -10.76 14.94
C GLU A 47 11.71 -12.08 14.16
N LEU A 48 11.00 -13.10 14.67
CA LEU A 48 10.83 -14.38 13.98
C LEU A 48 10.11 -14.22 12.64
N GLN A 49 9.05 -13.39 12.59
CA GLN A 49 8.34 -13.08 11.35
C GLN A 49 9.25 -12.34 10.36
N LEU A 50 10.01 -11.35 10.81
CA LEU A 50 10.95 -10.61 9.97
C LEU A 50 12.06 -11.52 9.43
N GLN A 51 12.62 -12.38 10.27
CA GLN A 51 13.63 -13.35 9.82
C GLN A 51 13.05 -14.30 8.78
N GLY A 52 11.90 -14.94 9.07
CA GLY A 52 11.27 -15.90 8.17
C GLY A 52 10.88 -15.26 6.84
N PHE A 53 10.28 -14.07 6.88
CA PHE A 53 9.92 -13.32 5.69
C PHE A 53 11.16 -12.91 4.88
N SER A 54 12.20 -12.38 5.53
CA SER A 54 13.46 -12.02 4.88
C SER A 54 14.14 -13.21 4.19
N GLU A 55 14.19 -14.38 4.84
CA GLU A 55 14.73 -15.59 4.24
C GLU A 55 13.95 -16.02 2.99
N CYS A 56 12.61 -15.96 3.03
CA CYS A 56 11.76 -16.24 1.89
C CYS A 56 12.00 -15.27 0.73
N ILE A 57 11.99 -13.96 1.00
CA ILE A 57 12.21 -12.93 -0.01
C ILE A 57 13.61 -13.06 -0.64
N ASN A 58 14.65 -13.31 0.15
CA ASN A 58 16.02 -13.43 -0.36
C ASN A 58 16.19 -14.61 -1.32
N ARG A 59 15.38 -15.68 -1.17
CA ARG A 59 15.37 -16.86 -2.05
C ARG A 59 14.56 -16.67 -3.34
N MET A 60 13.80 -15.58 -3.48
CA MET A 60 13.00 -15.33 -4.68
C MET A 60 13.87 -15.13 -5.94
N HIS A 61 13.34 -15.59 -7.06
CA HIS A 61 13.86 -15.40 -8.41
C HIS A 61 12.94 -14.51 -9.25
N GLU A 62 13.43 -14.03 -10.38
CA GLU A 62 12.63 -13.22 -11.32
C GLU A 62 11.33 -13.95 -11.71
N GLY A 63 10.19 -13.26 -11.55
CA GLY A 63 8.85 -13.82 -11.79
C GLY A 63 8.19 -14.47 -10.58
N ASP A 64 8.89 -14.60 -9.44
CA ASP A 64 8.26 -15.03 -8.20
C ASP A 64 7.34 -13.94 -7.62
N ASP A 65 6.30 -14.40 -6.93
CA ASP A 65 5.29 -13.56 -6.29
C ASP A 65 5.47 -13.61 -4.78
N TRP A 66 5.80 -12.47 -4.19
CA TRP A 66 6.07 -12.35 -2.75
C TRP A 66 4.83 -12.64 -1.91
N ARG A 67 3.62 -12.45 -2.48
CA ARG A 67 2.33 -12.64 -1.78
C ARG A 67 2.12 -14.07 -1.29
N LYS A 68 2.83 -15.04 -1.87
CA LYS A 68 2.88 -16.42 -1.39
C LYS A 68 3.36 -16.55 0.05
N TYR A 69 4.02 -15.52 0.60
CA TYR A 69 4.56 -15.48 1.96
C TYR A 69 3.71 -14.64 2.92
N GLU A 70 2.55 -14.10 2.49
CA GLU A 70 1.64 -13.32 3.35
C GLU A 70 1.19 -14.12 4.58
N GLY A 71 1.03 -15.45 4.45
CA GLY A 71 0.64 -16.31 5.57
C GLY A 71 1.67 -16.42 6.70
N ILE A 72 2.88 -15.87 6.54
CA ILE A 72 3.94 -15.86 7.56
C ILE A 72 3.89 -14.57 8.40
N ILE A 73 3.29 -13.50 7.88
CA ILE A 73 3.30 -12.17 8.50
C ILE A 73 1.95 -11.85 9.15
N SER A 74 1.97 -11.15 10.28
CA SER A 74 0.79 -10.80 11.06
C SER A 74 0.31 -9.37 10.77
N HIS A 75 -0.89 -9.00 11.23
CA HIS A 75 -1.31 -7.59 11.22
C HIS A 75 -0.33 -6.68 11.96
N ALA A 76 0.32 -7.15 13.03
CA ALA A 76 1.36 -6.39 13.72
C ALA A 76 2.57 -6.14 12.79
N PHE A 77 2.97 -7.14 11.99
CA PHE A 77 4.05 -7.00 11.01
C PHE A 77 3.69 -5.96 9.92
N TYR A 78 2.49 -6.05 9.35
CA TYR A 78 2.00 -5.07 8.37
C TYR A 78 2.06 -3.64 8.93
N ASN A 79 1.59 -3.44 10.16
CA ASN A 79 1.58 -2.12 10.79
C ASN A 79 2.97 -1.66 11.25
N ALA A 80 3.89 -2.59 11.54
CA ALA A 80 5.27 -2.30 11.93
C ALA A 80 6.14 -1.83 10.76
N PHE A 81 6.05 -2.50 9.60
CA PHE A 81 7.04 -2.36 8.53
C PHE A 81 6.48 -1.81 7.22
N ILE A 82 5.21 -2.08 6.91
CA ILE A 82 4.62 -1.74 5.62
C ILE A 82 3.80 -0.45 5.72
N ARG A 83 3.11 -0.24 6.84
CA ARG A 83 2.37 1.00 7.09
C ARG A 83 3.32 2.17 7.36
N LEU A 84 3.07 3.31 6.73
CA LEU A 84 3.83 4.55 6.96
C LEU A 84 3.09 5.58 7.81
N ASP A 85 1.76 5.62 7.70
CA ASP A 85 0.87 6.50 8.48
C ASP A 85 -0.58 6.03 8.35
N ASN A 86 -1.55 6.90 8.63
CA ASN A 86 -2.98 6.57 8.66
C ASN A 86 -3.62 6.43 7.26
N SER A 87 -2.84 6.60 6.20
CA SER A 87 -3.36 6.60 4.83
C SER A 87 -2.45 5.96 3.81
N SER A 88 -1.21 5.60 4.19
CA SER A 88 -0.20 5.15 3.23
C SER A 88 0.61 3.96 3.69
N ILE A 89 1.10 3.22 2.69
CA ILE A 89 1.95 2.05 2.81
C ILE A 89 3.19 2.20 1.91
N ARG A 90 4.26 1.48 2.26
CA ARG A 90 5.47 1.36 1.44
C ARG A 90 6.09 -0.02 1.60
N MET A 91 6.51 -0.59 0.47
CA MET A 91 7.19 -1.89 0.43
C MET A 91 8.15 -1.91 -0.77
N GLY A 92 9.45 -2.02 -0.49
CA GLY A 92 10.46 -1.96 -1.55
C GLY A 92 10.44 -0.63 -2.31
N ASP A 93 10.20 -0.73 -3.62
CA ASP A 93 10.09 0.37 -4.57
C ASP A 93 8.64 0.82 -4.83
N PHE A 94 7.69 0.32 -4.04
CA PHE A 94 6.27 0.64 -4.15
C PHE A 94 5.80 1.50 -2.98
N TYR A 95 4.98 2.49 -3.29
CA TYR A 95 4.25 3.32 -2.34
C TYR A 95 2.79 3.40 -2.76
N GLU A 96 1.89 3.41 -1.81
CA GLU A 96 0.48 3.66 -2.07
C GLU A 96 -0.13 4.49 -0.96
N CYS A 97 -0.99 5.44 -1.32
CA CYS A 97 -1.81 6.15 -0.35
C CYS A 97 -3.25 6.32 -0.80
N LEU A 98 -4.13 6.35 0.19
CA LEU A 98 -5.55 6.62 0.01
C LEU A 98 -5.76 8.06 -0.41
N ILE A 99 -6.68 8.27 -1.35
CA ILE A 99 -7.15 9.59 -1.76
C ILE A 99 -8.67 9.62 -1.78
N GLU A 100 -9.23 10.78 -1.47
CA GLU A 100 -10.67 11.02 -1.53
C GLU A 100 -11.02 11.84 -2.77
N PRO A 101 -11.89 11.34 -3.67
CA PRO A 101 -12.38 12.11 -4.79
C PRO A 101 -13.31 13.22 -4.29
N SER A 102 -13.20 14.41 -4.88
CA SER A 102 -14.01 15.58 -4.49
C SER A 102 -15.54 15.41 -4.61
N ASN A 103 -16.00 14.44 -5.42
CA ASN A 103 -17.40 14.07 -5.55
C ASN A 103 -17.55 12.75 -6.32
N LEU A 104 -18.78 12.20 -6.33
CA LEU A 104 -19.12 10.96 -7.03
C LEU A 104 -18.91 11.03 -8.55
N LYS A 105 -19.00 12.22 -9.17
CA LYS A 105 -18.74 12.40 -10.61
C LYS A 105 -17.25 12.21 -10.88
N THR A 106 -16.37 12.76 -10.05
CA THR A 106 -14.91 12.58 -10.10
C THR A 106 -14.53 11.12 -9.90
N TYR A 107 -15.08 10.47 -8.86
CA TYR A 107 -14.89 9.03 -8.61
C TYR A 107 -15.24 8.19 -9.84
N LYS A 108 -16.45 8.40 -10.41
CA LYS A 108 -16.91 7.68 -11.59
C LYS A 108 -16.04 7.96 -12.82
N LYS A 109 -15.53 9.19 -13.00
CA LYS A 109 -14.64 9.51 -14.12
C LYS A 109 -13.29 8.79 -14.03
N ILE A 110 -12.76 8.60 -12.82
CA ILE A 110 -11.48 7.92 -12.61
C ILE A 110 -11.64 6.41 -12.81
N ILE A 111 -12.63 5.79 -12.15
CA ILE A 111 -12.87 4.34 -12.25
C ILE A 111 -13.49 3.93 -13.60
N LYS A 112 -14.36 4.75 -14.19
CA LYS A 112 -14.92 4.49 -15.53
C LYS A 112 -14.10 5.10 -16.66
N GLY A 113 -12.87 5.52 -16.37
CA GLY A 113 -11.83 5.96 -17.31
C GLY A 113 -12.19 7.09 -18.26
N PHE A 114 -11.18 7.90 -18.52
CA PHE A 114 -11.09 8.66 -19.77
C PHE A 114 -10.72 7.65 -20.87
N ASP A 115 -11.61 7.52 -21.84
CA ASP A 115 -11.48 6.72 -23.07
C ASP A 115 -11.95 5.26 -23.01
N TYR A 116 -12.69 4.87 -24.06
CA TYR A 116 -13.62 3.73 -24.09
C TYR A 116 -12.94 2.34 -24.25
N LEU A 117 -11.65 2.21 -23.98
CA LEU A 117 -10.88 0.98 -24.20
C LEU A 117 -9.91 0.74 -23.03
N ASP A 118 -10.27 -0.22 -22.17
CA ASP A 118 -9.62 -0.67 -20.92
C ASP A 118 -9.63 0.34 -19.76
N ILE A 119 -10.57 0.14 -18.82
CA ILE A 119 -11.09 1.24 -18.01
C ILE A 119 -11.09 0.89 -16.50
N GLY A 120 -10.41 1.71 -15.69
CA GLY A 120 -10.32 1.55 -14.23
C GLY A 120 -9.40 2.54 -13.49
N ALA A 121 -8.31 2.96 -14.14
CA ALA A 121 -7.26 3.73 -13.49
C ALA A 121 -6.57 4.72 -14.45
N ILE A 122 -6.04 5.82 -13.90
CA ILE A 122 -5.16 6.76 -14.60
C ILE A 122 -3.74 6.24 -14.46
N HIS A 123 -3.16 5.74 -15.55
CA HIS A 123 -1.77 5.31 -15.59
C HIS A 123 -0.86 6.44 -16.10
N MET A 124 0.16 6.76 -15.34
CA MET A 124 1.20 7.71 -15.72
C MET A 124 2.47 6.96 -16.09
N LYS A 125 3.09 7.38 -17.19
CA LYS A 125 4.35 6.81 -17.70
C LYS A 125 5.41 7.88 -17.83
N ASP A 126 6.67 7.52 -17.63
CA ASP A 126 7.80 8.38 -17.95
C ASP A 126 8.00 8.50 -19.47
N SER A 127 8.97 9.32 -19.89
CA SER A 127 9.33 9.49 -21.31
C SER A 127 9.83 8.22 -21.98
N ALA A 128 10.30 7.23 -21.21
CA ALA A 128 10.73 5.93 -21.71
C ALA A 128 9.57 4.92 -21.79
N GLY A 129 8.37 5.28 -21.31
CA GLY A 129 7.18 4.45 -21.31
C GLY A 129 7.02 3.56 -20.08
N ASN A 130 7.89 3.69 -19.06
CA ASN A 130 7.77 2.95 -17.82
C ASN A 130 6.65 3.52 -16.94
N ALA A 131 5.89 2.68 -16.27
CA ALA A 131 4.87 3.13 -15.33
C ALA A 131 5.52 3.85 -14.13
N VAL A 132 5.07 5.07 -13.84
CA VAL A 132 5.56 5.86 -12.70
C VAL A 132 4.50 6.02 -11.61
N ALA A 133 3.23 6.04 -12.00
CA ALA A 133 2.12 6.11 -11.06
C ALA A 133 0.83 5.54 -11.66
N SER A 134 -0.10 5.18 -10.77
CA SER A 134 -1.47 4.81 -11.10
C SER A 134 -2.43 5.47 -10.12
N ILE A 135 -3.57 5.99 -10.57
CA ILE A 135 -4.66 6.43 -9.68
C ILE A 135 -5.90 5.63 -10.00
N GLY A 136 -6.47 4.95 -9.01
CA GLY A 136 -7.67 4.13 -9.23
C GLY A 136 -8.03 3.28 -8.03
N GLU A 137 -8.32 2.02 -8.30
CA GLU A 137 -8.67 1.04 -7.26
C GLU A 137 -7.50 0.79 -6.30
N LYS A 138 -7.85 0.67 -5.02
CA LYS A 138 -6.95 0.30 -3.93
C LYS A 138 -6.36 -1.09 -4.18
N SER A 139 -5.11 -1.30 -3.80
CA SER A 139 -4.52 -2.64 -3.80
C SER A 139 -5.07 -3.54 -2.69
N ASP A 140 -4.93 -4.85 -2.88
CA ASP A 140 -5.18 -5.82 -1.80
C ASP A 140 -4.21 -5.59 -0.62
N LEU A 141 -2.97 -5.16 -0.88
CA LEU A 141 -1.99 -4.88 0.17
C LEU A 141 -2.43 -3.74 1.10
N ILE A 142 -2.94 -2.62 0.55
CA ILE A 142 -3.44 -1.52 1.39
C ILE A 142 -4.71 -1.96 2.14
N TRP A 143 -5.50 -2.86 1.55
CA TRP A 143 -6.64 -3.48 2.23
C TRP A 143 -6.22 -4.33 3.43
N GLU A 144 -5.22 -5.19 3.29
CA GLU A 144 -4.70 -6.03 4.39
C GLU A 144 -4.14 -5.20 5.55
N VAL A 145 -3.38 -4.15 5.23
CA VAL A 145 -2.78 -3.26 6.24
C VAL A 145 -3.84 -2.49 7.02
N PHE A 146 -4.83 -1.94 6.32
CA PHE A 146 -5.89 -1.14 6.92
C PHE A 146 -7.17 -1.93 7.21
N TYR A 147 -7.15 -3.26 7.16
CA TYR A 147 -8.33 -4.10 7.34
C TYR A 147 -9.10 -3.74 8.62
N GLY A 148 -8.39 -3.70 9.76
CA GLY A 148 -8.94 -3.32 11.05
C GLY A 148 -9.39 -1.85 11.19
N TYR A 149 -9.10 -0.99 10.22
CA TYR A 149 -9.64 0.39 10.17
C TYR A 149 -10.98 0.47 9.43
N PHE A 150 -11.25 -0.50 8.57
CA PHE A 150 -12.45 -0.54 7.74
C PHE A 150 -13.45 -1.59 8.22
N VAL A 151 -12.99 -2.61 8.93
CA VAL A 151 -13.76 -3.76 9.38
C VAL A 151 -13.49 -3.99 10.87
N ASN A 152 -14.56 -3.98 11.65
CA ASN A 152 -14.58 -4.47 13.02
C ASN A 152 -15.23 -5.84 13.03
N GLU A 153 -14.51 -6.86 13.48
CA GLU A 153 -15.12 -8.16 13.78
C GLU A 153 -15.53 -8.18 15.25
N ASN A 154 -16.82 -8.35 15.49
CA ASN A 154 -17.40 -8.42 16.82
C ASN A 154 -17.16 -9.81 17.44
N GLU A 155 -17.27 -9.91 18.77
CA GLU A 155 -17.06 -11.17 19.51
C GLU A 155 -18.02 -12.31 19.09
N ASP A 156 -19.15 -11.99 18.46
CA ASP A 156 -20.12 -12.95 17.93
C ASP A 156 -19.81 -13.37 16.47
N GLY A 157 -18.69 -12.90 15.90
CA GLY A 157 -18.28 -13.15 14.52
C GLY A 157 -19.01 -12.28 13.49
N SER A 158 -19.82 -11.30 13.91
CA SER A 158 -20.42 -10.33 13.00
C SER A 158 -19.39 -9.28 12.56
N ILE A 159 -19.53 -8.79 11.32
CA ILE A 159 -18.64 -7.79 10.73
C ILE A 159 -19.37 -6.45 10.64
N ASP A 160 -18.83 -5.45 11.34
CA ASP A 160 -19.23 -4.06 11.23
C ASP A 160 -18.24 -3.28 10.37
N HIS A 161 -18.73 -2.58 9.36
CA HIS A 161 -17.90 -1.67 8.58
C HIS A 161 -17.84 -0.30 9.26
N VAL A 162 -16.66 0.09 9.75
CA VAL A 162 -16.44 1.39 10.44
C VAL A 162 -16.77 2.56 9.52
N TYR A 163 -16.49 2.41 8.22
CA TYR A 163 -16.95 3.32 7.19
C TYR A 163 -18.02 2.64 6.33
N SER A 164 -19.21 3.24 6.32
CA SER A 164 -20.33 2.85 5.44
C SER A 164 -20.04 2.99 3.93
N ASN A 165 -18.82 3.38 3.55
CA ASN A 165 -18.46 3.64 2.16
C ASN A 165 -16.95 3.56 1.90
N HIS A 166 -16.29 2.48 2.31
CA HIS A 166 -14.88 2.21 1.94
C HIS A 166 -14.65 2.23 0.42
N GLU A 167 -15.70 2.01 -0.36
CA GLU A 167 -15.74 2.19 -1.82
C GLU A 167 -15.49 3.64 -2.26
N LYS A 168 -15.67 4.65 -1.40
CA LYS A 168 -15.40 6.06 -1.76
C LYS A 168 -13.92 6.37 -1.96
N TYR A 169 -13.04 5.63 -1.31
CA TYR A 169 -11.60 5.90 -1.38
C TYR A 169 -11.00 5.27 -2.62
N LEU A 170 -10.24 6.06 -3.36
CA LEU A 170 -9.31 5.58 -4.38
C LEU A 170 -7.93 5.46 -3.73
N SER A 171 -6.96 4.95 -4.48
CA SER A 171 -5.56 5.13 -4.14
C SER A 171 -4.76 5.73 -5.29
N ILE A 172 -3.66 6.38 -4.92
CA ILE A 172 -2.54 6.62 -5.80
C ILE A 172 -1.44 5.63 -5.46
N GLN A 173 -0.94 4.94 -6.47
CA GLN A 173 0.15 3.99 -6.40
C GLN A 173 1.35 4.59 -7.14
N LEU A 174 2.51 4.64 -6.50
CA LEU A 174 3.77 5.13 -7.07
C LEU A 174 4.77 3.98 -7.18
N PHE A 175 5.54 4.00 -8.26
CA PHE A 175 6.55 2.98 -8.58
C PHE A 175 7.96 3.58 -8.55
N ASN A 176 8.97 2.73 -8.35
CA ASN A 176 10.38 3.13 -8.33
C ASN A 176 10.68 4.20 -7.25
N VAL A 177 10.02 4.13 -6.09
CA VAL A 177 10.17 5.11 -5.00
C VAL A 177 11.27 4.77 -4.00
N GLU A 178 12.01 3.69 -4.24
CA GLU A 178 13.02 3.15 -3.30
C GLU A 178 14.03 4.21 -2.84
N ALA A 179 14.51 5.04 -3.78
CA ALA A 179 15.50 6.09 -3.51
C ALA A 179 14.91 7.39 -2.95
N LEU A 180 13.58 7.48 -2.78
CA LEU A 180 12.91 8.69 -2.33
C LEU A 180 12.66 8.67 -0.82
N SER A 181 12.90 9.81 -0.19
CA SER A 181 12.43 10.14 1.15
C SER A 181 10.90 10.25 1.21
N LYS A 182 10.33 10.27 2.42
CA LYS A 182 8.89 10.43 2.61
C LYS A 182 8.42 11.78 2.06
N GLU A 183 9.21 12.83 2.27
CA GLU A 183 8.92 14.20 1.83
C GLU A 183 8.89 14.30 0.31
N GLU A 184 9.84 13.65 -0.37
CA GLU A 184 9.88 13.60 -1.85
C GLU A 184 8.70 12.82 -2.43
N ILE A 185 8.31 11.72 -1.76
CA ILE A 185 7.12 10.95 -2.16
C ILE A 185 5.86 11.81 -2.05
N VAL A 186 5.67 12.52 -0.93
CA VAL A 186 4.51 13.39 -0.72
C VAL A 186 4.47 14.52 -1.75
N ALA A 187 5.59 15.19 -1.99
CA ALA A 187 5.67 16.24 -3.01
C ALA A 187 5.27 15.73 -4.40
N ARG A 188 5.67 14.49 -4.73
CA ARG A 188 5.32 13.85 -6.00
C ARG A 188 3.83 13.49 -6.09
N VAL A 189 3.23 13.02 -4.99
CA VAL A 189 1.77 12.80 -4.92
C VAL A 189 1.03 14.11 -5.18
N ASP A 190 1.43 15.19 -4.51
CA ASP A 190 0.80 16.51 -4.66
C ASP A 190 0.91 17.05 -6.09
N GLU A 191 2.08 16.92 -6.72
CA GLU A 191 2.30 17.30 -8.12
C GLU A 191 1.37 16.54 -9.07
N ILE A 192 1.27 15.22 -8.89
CA ILE A 192 0.41 14.35 -9.69
C ILE A 192 -1.07 14.74 -9.52
N LEU A 193 -1.53 14.91 -8.28
CA LEU A 193 -2.91 15.27 -8.00
C LEU A 193 -3.26 16.64 -8.56
N LEU A 194 -2.35 17.62 -8.46
CA LEU A 194 -2.49 18.93 -9.07
C LEU A 194 -2.62 18.80 -10.59
N HIS A 195 -1.73 18.04 -11.24
CA HIS A 195 -1.76 17.84 -12.69
C HIS A 195 -3.10 17.26 -13.15
N VAL A 196 -3.57 16.19 -12.50
CA VAL A 196 -4.86 15.54 -12.82
C VAL A 196 -6.04 16.48 -12.60
N SER A 197 -5.98 17.32 -11.56
CA SER A 197 -7.02 18.32 -11.29
C SER A 197 -7.10 19.42 -12.36
N MET A 198 -5.97 19.81 -12.95
CA MET A 198 -5.91 20.85 -13.98
C MET A 198 -6.36 20.34 -15.35
N VAL A 199 -5.99 19.10 -15.71
CA VAL A 199 -6.43 18.46 -16.97
C VAL A 199 -7.95 18.24 -16.99
N SER A 200 -8.59 18.20 -15.83
CA SER A 200 -10.05 18.05 -15.68
C SER A 200 -10.89 19.30 -16.06
N VAL A 201 -10.25 20.41 -16.46
CA VAL A 201 -10.89 21.72 -16.77
C VAL A 201 -10.99 22.01 -18.29
N GLN A 202 -10.58 21.07 -19.17
CA GLN A 202 -10.81 21.15 -20.62
C GLN A 202 -11.87 20.13 -21.07
#